data_AF-A0A815RD15-F1
#
_entry.id   AF-A0A815RD15-F1
#
_cell.length_a   1.000
_cell.length_b   1.000
_cell.length_c   1.000
_cell.angle_alpha   90.00
_cell.angle_beta   90.00
_cell.angle_gamma   90.00
#
_symmetry.space_group_name_H-M   'P 1'
#
loop_
_entity.id
_entity.type
_entity.pdbx_description
1 polymer ?
#
loop_
_entity_poly.entity_id
_entity_poly.type
_entity_poly.pdbx_seq_one_letter_code
_entity_poly.pdbx_strand_id
1 'polypeptide(L)'
;MIKETFNLFLSQQQQDTLRNDDQNNRSNEQRSESERQTHAAETVQAHWRGYQTRTENVRNHHPVVHILDKLRSQQFQSSSSPTIRERMMQIVKEFSESSALSLTAYLHFLRDIEPIIGCCLEIRYLIAQQGLLRLFFILMKCCNRSGPSTILLSKVLTILQFFTVKHDLTVKLIEKTEHIKDFTMLLLKFYQNNGHEIFEQLCFLLQLIVKDDQARRKLRANRSFTEAIEYIYKRIFNKLILEDEKHRQQARSTPKQPAKLTHRRTIVLNQTTTLHPTPKSMRSLAEAQNENYAKNIFSIEQFMRIFYSD
;
A
#
# COMPACT_ATOMS: atom_id res chain seq x y z
N MET A 1 21.50 13.19 -57.36
CA MET A 1 20.65 11.99 -57.40
C MET A 1 20.74 11.10 -56.16
N ILE A 2 21.72 10.21 -55.94
CA ILE A 2 21.70 9.25 -54.79
C ILE A 2 21.62 9.95 -53.40
N LYS A 3 22.33 11.07 -53.21
CA LYS A 3 22.28 11.84 -51.96
C LYS A 3 20.92 12.50 -51.69
N GLU A 4 20.20 12.91 -52.73
CA GLU A 4 18.89 13.55 -52.58
C GLU A 4 17.82 12.51 -52.26
N THR A 5 17.89 11.33 -52.89
CA THR A 5 16.98 10.21 -52.59
C THR A 5 17.17 9.69 -51.17
N PHE A 6 18.42 9.64 -50.68
CA PHE A 6 18.72 9.21 -49.32
C PHE A 6 18.25 10.22 -48.26
N ASN A 7 18.40 11.52 -48.53
CA ASN A 7 17.87 12.58 -47.64
C ASN A 7 16.34 12.57 -47.60
N LEU A 8 15.67 12.31 -48.73
CA LEU A 8 14.22 12.14 -48.77
C LEU A 8 13.77 10.96 -47.92
N PHE A 9 14.42 9.81 -48.05
CA PHE A 9 14.12 8.60 -47.26
C PHE A 9 14.31 8.82 -45.75
N LEU A 10 15.40 9.48 -45.34
CA LEU A 10 15.63 9.81 -43.93
C LEU A 10 14.62 10.83 -43.38
N SER A 11 14.22 11.81 -44.18
CA SER A 11 13.19 12.78 -43.79
C SER A 11 11.82 12.13 -43.61
N GLN A 12 11.51 11.13 -44.44
CA GLN A 12 10.27 10.39 -44.39
C GLN A 12 10.23 9.44 -43.17
N GLN A 13 11.33 8.75 -42.86
CA GLN A 13 11.45 7.98 -41.62
C GLN A 13 11.33 8.83 -40.35
N GLN A 14 11.86 10.06 -40.35
CA GLN A 14 11.73 10.98 -39.21
C GLN A 14 10.30 11.50 -39.05
N GLN A 15 9.58 11.74 -40.16
CA GLN A 15 8.16 12.11 -40.08
C GLN A 15 7.27 10.97 -39.58
N ASP A 16 7.59 9.73 -39.94
CA ASP A 16 6.85 8.55 -39.47
C ASP A 16 7.10 8.25 -37.98
N THR A 17 8.32 8.50 -37.46
CA THR A 17 8.56 8.40 -36.01
C THR A 17 7.83 9.49 -35.23
N LEU A 18 7.85 10.74 -35.71
CA LEU A 18 7.13 11.85 -35.06
C LEU A 18 5.61 11.65 -35.06
N ARG A 19 5.03 11.11 -36.14
CA ARG A 19 3.60 10.78 -36.20
C ARG A 19 3.19 9.66 -35.23
N ASN A 20 4.05 8.64 -35.07
CA ASN A 20 3.81 7.54 -34.16
C ASN A 20 3.96 7.95 -32.68
N ASP A 21 4.90 8.84 -32.37
CA ASP A 21 5.08 9.38 -31.01
C ASP A 21 3.89 10.27 -30.60
N ASP A 22 3.35 11.09 -31.52
CA ASP A 22 2.15 11.89 -31.26
C ASP A 22 0.89 11.01 -31.09
N GLN A 23 0.76 9.91 -31.84
CA GLN A 23 -0.35 8.96 -31.66
C GLN A 23 -0.23 8.16 -30.36
N ASN A 24 0.97 7.75 -29.98
CA ASN A 24 1.22 7.06 -28.71
C ASN A 24 1.02 7.98 -27.49
N ASN A 25 1.42 9.25 -27.58
CA ASN A 25 1.18 10.23 -26.52
C ASN A 25 -0.31 10.53 -26.35
N ARG A 26 -1.06 10.73 -27.44
CA ARG A 26 -2.51 10.96 -27.38
C ARG A 26 -3.30 9.77 -26.83
N SER A 27 -2.91 8.54 -27.19
CA SER A 27 -3.54 7.33 -26.67
C SER A 27 -3.19 7.06 -25.20
N ASN A 28 -1.99 7.42 -24.74
CA ASN A 28 -1.63 7.38 -23.33
C ASN A 28 -2.34 8.45 -22.49
N GLU A 29 -2.48 9.68 -23.01
CA GLU A 29 -3.23 10.75 -22.34
C GLU A 29 -4.72 10.39 -22.20
N GLN A 30 -5.32 9.86 -23.27
CA GLN A 30 -6.70 9.37 -23.25
C GLN A 30 -6.90 8.20 -22.28
N ARG A 31 -5.94 7.27 -22.19
CA ARG A 31 -5.97 6.21 -21.16
C ARG A 31 -5.90 6.79 -19.75
N SER A 32 -5.00 7.74 -19.50
CA SER A 32 -4.86 8.34 -18.16
C SER A 32 -6.10 9.14 -17.76
N GLU A 33 -6.76 9.81 -18.71
CA GLU A 33 -7.99 10.56 -18.48
C GLU A 33 -9.17 9.62 -18.23
N SER A 34 -9.29 8.54 -19.00
CA SER A 34 -10.29 7.50 -18.77
C SER A 34 -10.11 6.80 -17.41
N GLU A 35 -8.87 6.53 -16.99
CA GLU A 35 -8.56 5.99 -15.66
C GLU A 35 -8.94 6.97 -14.54
N ARG A 36 -8.66 8.27 -14.71
CA ARG A 36 -9.06 9.32 -13.76
C ARG A 36 -10.58 9.44 -13.64
N GLN A 37 -11.28 9.42 -14.76
CA GLN A 37 -12.74 9.47 -14.79
C GLN A 37 -13.35 8.23 -14.14
N THR A 38 -12.77 7.05 -14.39
CA THR A 38 -13.17 5.80 -13.74
C THR A 38 -12.96 5.86 -12.24
N HIS A 39 -11.79 6.31 -11.78
CA HIS A 39 -11.49 6.48 -10.35
C HIS A 39 -12.43 7.50 -9.67
N ALA A 40 -12.73 8.61 -10.34
CA ALA A 40 -13.68 9.60 -9.85
C ALA A 40 -15.09 9.01 -9.72
N ALA A 41 -15.54 8.26 -10.73
CA ALA A 41 -16.82 7.57 -10.69
C ALA A 41 -16.88 6.52 -9.56
N GLU A 42 -15.84 5.70 -9.39
CA GLU A 42 -15.72 4.74 -8.28
C GLU A 42 -15.76 5.43 -6.92
N THR A 43 -15.11 6.59 -6.79
CA THR A 43 -15.12 7.40 -5.57
C THR A 43 -16.53 7.89 -5.25
N VAL A 44 -17.22 8.48 -6.23
CA VAL A 44 -18.61 8.95 -6.07
C VAL A 44 -19.53 7.79 -5.72
N GLN A 45 -19.41 6.65 -6.39
CA GLN A 45 -20.19 5.45 -6.10
C GLN A 45 -19.93 4.91 -4.69
N ALA A 46 -18.67 4.90 -4.24
CA ALA A 46 -18.31 4.49 -2.88
C ALA A 46 -18.91 5.44 -1.84
N HIS A 47 -18.87 6.75 -2.07
CA HIS A 47 -19.49 7.75 -1.20
C HIS A 47 -21.01 7.58 -1.14
N TRP A 48 -21.68 7.39 -2.28
CA TRP A 48 -23.11 7.19 -2.35
C TRP A 48 -23.55 5.89 -1.66
N ARG A 49 -22.87 4.77 -1.93
CA ARG A 49 -23.12 3.49 -1.24
C ARG A 49 -22.95 3.64 0.27
N GLY A 50 -21.87 4.30 0.71
CA GLY A 50 -21.66 4.61 2.12
C GLY A 50 -22.75 5.49 2.72
N TYR A 51 -23.26 6.48 1.97
CA TYR A 51 -24.39 7.30 2.40
C TYR A 51 -25.66 6.48 2.54
N GLN A 52 -26.02 5.66 1.53
CA GLN A 52 -27.18 4.77 1.59
C GLN A 52 -27.10 3.83 2.78
N THR A 53 -25.96 3.18 3.01
CA THR A 53 -25.79 2.28 4.16
C THR A 53 -25.93 3.02 5.49
N ARG A 54 -25.42 4.26 5.61
CA ARG A 54 -25.62 5.07 6.82
C ARG A 54 -27.10 5.42 7.03
N THR A 55 -27.79 5.85 5.97
CA THR A 55 -29.22 6.18 6.02
C THR A 55 -30.07 4.96 6.36
N GLU A 56 -29.75 3.80 5.79
CA GLU A 56 -30.42 2.53 6.09
C GLU A 56 -30.15 2.09 7.54
N ASN A 57 -28.92 2.21 8.02
CA ASN A 57 -28.59 1.92 9.41
C ASN A 57 -29.35 2.84 10.38
N VAL A 58 -29.51 4.13 10.05
CA VAL A 58 -30.32 5.06 10.85
C VAL A 58 -31.78 4.64 10.84
N ARG A 59 -32.33 4.35 9.65
CA ARG A 59 -33.72 3.90 9.49
C ARG A 59 -34.02 2.62 10.26
N ASN A 60 -33.09 1.67 10.24
CA ASN A 60 -33.24 0.36 10.88
C ASN A 60 -32.84 0.37 12.36
N HIS A 61 -32.54 1.55 12.94
CA HIS A 61 -32.09 1.68 14.33
C HIS A 61 -30.92 0.75 14.64
N HIS A 62 -30.00 0.62 13.68
CA HIS A 62 -28.87 -0.29 13.78
C HIS A 62 -28.06 0.08 15.04
N PRO A 63 -27.63 -0.89 15.88
CA PRO A 63 -27.00 -0.62 17.17
C PRO A 63 -25.84 0.39 17.12
N VAL A 64 -25.08 0.35 16.02
CA VAL A 64 -24.00 1.31 15.69
C VAL A 64 -24.43 2.76 15.72
N VAL A 65 -25.60 3.08 15.18
CA VAL A 65 -26.10 4.46 15.15
C VAL A 65 -26.33 4.94 16.57
N HIS A 66 -26.95 4.09 17.40
CA HIS A 66 -27.18 4.41 18.80
C HIS A 66 -25.87 4.55 19.59
N ILE A 67 -24.90 3.66 19.37
CA ILE A 67 -23.56 3.77 19.97
C ILE A 67 -22.90 5.08 19.55
N LEU A 68 -22.84 5.39 18.25
CA LEU A 68 -22.22 6.61 17.75
C LEU A 68 -22.92 7.88 18.26
N ASP A 69 -24.25 7.89 18.32
CA ASP A 69 -25.01 9.02 18.83
C ASP A 69 -24.83 9.18 20.34
N LYS A 70 -24.82 8.09 21.11
CA LYS A 70 -24.52 8.09 22.54
C LYS A 70 -23.14 8.69 22.82
N LEU A 71 -22.14 8.36 22.01
CA LEU A 71 -20.78 8.90 22.12
C LEU A 71 -20.69 10.38 21.78
N ARG A 72 -21.46 10.84 20.78
CA ARG A 72 -21.57 12.26 20.44
C ARG A 72 -22.31 13.05 21.51
N SER A 73 -23.40 12.51 22.05
CA SER A 73 -24.20 13.18 23.09
C SER A 73 -23.49 13.26 24.45
N GLN A 74 -22.66 12.26 24.78
CA GLN A 74 -21.79 12.29 25.97
C GLN A 74 -20.69 13.36 25.90
N GLN A 75 -20.49 14.00 24.74
CA GLN A 75 -19.52 15.08 24.57
C GLN A 75 -19.97 16.41 25.21
N PHE A 76 -21.26 16.54 25.54
CA PHE A 76 -21.87 17.82 25.95
C PHE A 76 -22.55 17.82 27.32
N GLN A 77 -22.62 16.68 28.02
CA GLN A 77 -23.38 16.56 29.27
C GLN A 77 -22.53 15.94 30.38
N SER A 78 -21.72 16.73 31.08
CA SER A 78 -21.38 16.61 32.53
C SER A 78 -20.09 17.35 32.89
N SER A 79 -20.07 17.95 34.08
CA SER A 79 -18.89 18.53 34.75
C SER A 79 -17.88 17.49 35.24
N SER A 80 -18.25 16.20 35.18
CA SER A 80 -17.39 15.04 35.39
C SER A 80 -17.33 14.19 34.10
N SER A 81 -16.91 14.80 33.00
CA SER A 81 -16.85 14.11 31.71
C SER A 81 -15.95 12.87 31.83
N PRO A 82 -16.41 11.67 31.39
CA PRO A 82 -15.54 10.51 31.38
C PRO A 82 -14.28 10.84 30.61
N THR A 83 -13.14 10.42 31.16
CA THR A 83 -11.86 10.57 30.49
C THR A 83 -11.94 9.94 29.10
N ILE A 84 -11.14 10.44 28.14
CA ILE A 84 -11.07 9.87 26.79
C ILE A 84 -10.88 8.35 26.87
N ARG A 85 -10.08 7.88 27.84
CA ARG A 85 -9.88 6.46 28.15
C ARG A 85 -11.18 5.72 28.48
N GLU A 86 -11.97 6.20 29.44
CA GLU A 86 -13.22 5.56 29.88
C GLU A 86 -14.25 5.52 28.75
N ARG A 87 -14.37 6.63 28.01
CA ARG A 87 -15.23 6.71 26.82
C ARG A 87 -14.83 5.64 25.81
N MET A 88 -13.54 5.49 25.54
CA MET A 88 -13.02 4.55 24.55
C MET A 88 -13.16 3.09 24.98
N MET A 89 -12.99 2.80 26.27
CA MET A 89 -13.28 1.47 26.82
C MET A 89 -14.77 1.13 26.63
N GLN A 90 -15.65 2.10 26.85
CA GLN A 90 -17.08 1.94 26.62
C GLN A 90 -17.41 1.72 25.14
N ILE A 91 -16.75 2.43 24.22
CA ILE A 91 -16.87 2.20 22.76
C ILE A 91 -16.48 0.77 22.41
N VAL A 92 -15.27 0.33 22.78
CA VAL A 92 -14.77 -1.00 22.44
C VAL A 92 -15.70 -2.07 23.00
N LYS A 93 -16.17 -1.90 24.25
CA LYS A 93 -17.12 -2.80 24.89
C LYS A 93 -18.45 -2.84 24.16
N GLU A 94 -19.09 -1.69 23.95
CA GLU A 94 -20.40 -1.61 23.29
C GLU A 94 -20.35 -2.12 21.84
N PHE A 95 -19.28 -1.84 21.08
CA PHE A 95 -19.09 -2.40 19.73
C PHE A 95 -18.84 -3.90 19.74
N SER A 96 -18.06 -4.41 20.71
CA SER A 96 -17.82 -5.85 20.85
C SER A 96 -19.09 -6.62 21.21
N GLU A 97 -19.97 -6.02 22.00
CA GLU A 97 -21.23 -6.61 22.48
C GLU A 97 -22.36 -6.50 21.45
N SER A 98 -22.43 -5.38 20.71
CA SER A 98 -23.65 -5.03 19.95
C SER A 98 -23.73 -5.58 18.54
N SER A 99 -22.61 -5.97 17.90
CA SER A 99 -22.68 -6.62 16.59
C SER A 99 -21.28 -7.01 16.07
N ALA A 100 -20.97 -8.31 16.13
CA ALA A 100 -20.01 -8.92 15.22
C ALA A 100 -20.55 -9.03 13.76
N LEU A 101 -21.81 -8.64 13.54
CA LEU A 101 -22.58 -8.93 12.32
C LEU A 101 -22.58 -7.82 11.26
N SER A 102 -22.24 -6.58 11.63
CA SER A 102 -22.24 -5.43 10.72
C SER A 102 -20.83 -4.95 10.40
N LEU A 103 -20.36 -5.26 9.19
CA LEU A 103 -19.11 -4.78 8.65
C LEU A 103 -19.00 -3.24 8.71
N THR A 104 -20.11 -2.53 8.52
CA THR A 104 -20.16 -1.06 8.56
C THR A 104 -19.90 -0.51 9.96
N ALA A 105 -20.40 -1.17 11.01
CA ALA A 105 -20.06 -0.88 12.40
C ALA A 105 -18.55 -0.82 12.60
N TYR A 106 -17.92 -1.86 12.08
CA TYR A 106 -16.53 -2.15 12.29
C TYR A 106 -15.62 -1.23 11.50
N LEU A 107 -16.02 -0.83 10.30
CA LEU A 107 -15.31 0.18 9.52
C LEU A 107 -15.34 1.58 10.18
N HIS A 108 -16.47 1.95 10.79
CA HIS A 108 -16.55 3.17 11.58
C HIS A 108 -15.69 3.08 12.85
N PHE A 109 -15.74 1.94 13.56
CA PHE A 109 -14.86 1.66 14.68
C PHE A 109 -13.38 1.81 14.29
N LEU A 110 -12.97 1.21 13.17
CA LEU A 110 -11.59 1.27 12.68
C LEU A 110 -11.09 2.69 12.40
N ARG A 111 -11.93 3.54 11.82
CA ARG A 111 -11.58 4.94 11.54
C ARG A 111 -11.22 5.68 12.83
N ASP A 112 -12.00 5.45 13.88
CA ASP A 112 -11.93 6.24 15.10
C ASP A 112 -11.00 5.63 16.14
N ILE A 113 -10.73 4.32 16.10
CA ILE A 113 -9.98 3.62 17.15
C ILE A 113 -8.45 3.65 16.95
N GLU A 114 -7.95 3.84 15.73
CA GLU A 114 -6.50 3.81 15.43
C GLU A 114 -5.66 4.72 16.35
N PRO A 115 -5.98 6.02 16.53
CA PRO A 115 -5.22 6.89 17.43
C PRO A 115 -5.26 6.44 18.89
N ILE A 116 -6.38 5.83 19.31
CA ILE A 116 -6.61 5.40 20.69
C ILE A 116 -5.85 4.12 21.01
N ILE A 117 -5.84 3.16 20.08
CA ILE A 117 -4.97 1.98 20.18
C ILE A 117 -3.53 2.46 20.29
N GLY A 118 -3.13 3.47 19.50
CA GLY A 118 -1.80 4.08 19.59
C GLY A 118 -1.42 4.60 20.98
N CYS A 119 -2.39 5.08 21.78
CA CYS A 119 -2.12 5.72 23.07
C CYS A 119 -2.42 4.86 24.31
N CYS A 120 -3.26 3.83 24.23
CA CYS A 120 -3.71 3.07 25.41
C CYS A 120 -3.42 1.57 25.30
N LEU A 121 -2.60 1.06 26.22
CA LEU A 121 -2.19 -0.35 26.25
C LEU A 121 -3.33 -1.27 26.72
N GLU A 122 -4.15 -0.84 27.67
CA GLU A 122 -5.28 -1.60 28.20
C GLU A 122 -6.33 -1.89 27.13
N ILE A 123 -6.57 -0.94 26.22
CA ILE A 123 -7.45 -1.14 25.07
C ILE A 123 -6.89 -2.21 24.13
N ARG A 124 -5.56 -2.27 23.94
CA ARG A 124 -4.93 -3.35 23.16
C ARG A 124 -5.19 -4.72 23.79
N TYR A 125 -5.03 -4.83 25.10
CA TYR A 125 -5.35 -6.09 25.80
C TYR A 125 -6.82 -6.48 25.66
N LEU A 126 -7.73 -5.53 25.80
CA LEU A 126 -9.16 -5.78 25.62
C LEU A 126 -9.46 -6.27 24.21
N ILE A 127 -8.94 -5.60 23.18
CA ILE A 127 -9.12 -5.99 21.77
C ILE A 127 -8.56 -7.39 21.52
N ALA A 128 -7.38 -7.70 22.08
CA ALA A 128 -6.77 -9.02 21.95
C ALA A 128 -7.61 -10.12 22.62
N GLN A 129 -8.19 -9.85 23.79
CA GLN A 129 -9.03 -10.78 24.54
C GLN A 129 -10.40 -11.00 23.87
N GLN A 130 -11.03 -9.93 23.39
CA GLN A 130 -12.38 -9.96 22.78
C GLN A 130 -12.38 -10.57 21.36
N GLY A 131 -11.24 -11.05 20.85
CA GLY A 131 -11.16 -11.71 19.55
C GLY A 131 -11.29 -10.76 18.36
N LEU A 132 -11.29 -9.44 18.57
CA LEU A 132 -11.36 -8.43 17.52
C LEU A 132 -10.16 -8.49 16.55
N LEU A 133 -9.03 -9.05 16.99
CA LEU A 133 -7.89 -9.37 16.11
C LEU A 133 -8.31 -10.26 14.92
N ARG A 134 -9.21 -11.22 15.14
CA ARG A 134 -9.72 -12.11 14.08
C ARG A 134 -10.41 -11.32 12.96
N LEU A 135 -11.15 -10.28 13.33
CA LEU A 135 -11.85 -9.42 12.38
C LEU A 135 -10.87 -8.56 11.56
N PHE A 136 -9.76 -8.08 12.15
CA PHE A 136 -8.70 -7.43 11.38
C PHE A 136 -8.14 -8.37 10.31
N PHE A 137 -7.86 -9.63 10.66
CA PHE A 137 -7.39 -10.63 9.70
C PHE A 137 -8.42 -10.94 8.60
N ILE A 138 -9.71 -11.03 8.93
CA ILE A 138 -10.78 -11.20 7.94
C ILE A 138 -10.84 -10.02 6.98
N LEU A 139 -10.73 -8.78 7.49
CA LEU A 139 -10.69 -7.60 6.63
C LEU A 139 -9.50 -7.62 5.69
N MET A 140 -8.32 -7.93 6.19
CA MET A 140 -7.13 -8.00 5.34
C MET A 140 -7.32 -8.99 4.18
N LYS A 141 -7.99 -10.11 4.41
CA LYS A 141 -8.34 -11.11 3.38
C LYS A 141 -9.34 -10.57 2.35
N CYS A 142 -10.31 -9.76 2.79
CA CYS A 142 -11.35 -9.20 1.93
C CYS A 142 -10.88 -7.96 1.14
N CYS A 143 -9.91 -7.21 1.67
CA CYS A 143 -9.50 -5.90 1.18
C CYS A 143 -8.40 -5.92 0.11
N ASN A 144 -8.35 -6.95 -0.73
CA ASN A 144 -7.25 -7.16 -1.70
C ASN A 144 -7.58 -6.83 -3.17
N ARG A 145 -8.74 -6.21 -3.47
CA ARG A 145 -9.24 -6.10 -4.85
C ARG A 145 -9.42 -4.67 -5.41
N SER A 146 -9.33 -3.61 -4.60
CA SER A 146 -9.58 -2.23 -5.06
C SER A 146 -8.78 -1.18 -4.29
N GLY A 147 -8.62 0.03 -4.88
CA GLY A 147 -7.94 1.16 -4.24
C GLY A 147 -8.49 1.56 -2.86
N PRO A 148 -9.82 1.71 -2.67
CA PRO A 148 -10.40 1.96 -1.34
C PRO A 148 -10.06 0.88 -0.31
N SER A 149 -9.78 -0.35 -0.77
CA SER A 149 -9.36 -1.45 0.08
C SER A 149 -7.91 -1.34 0.54
N THR A 150 -7.02 -0.64 -0.19
CA THR A 150 -5.62 -0.45 0.23
C THR A 150 -5.49 0.54 1.37
N ILE A 151 -6.28 1.61 1.40
CA ILE A 151 -6.32 2.57 2.52
C ILE A 151 -6.78 1.87 3.80
N LEU A 152 -7.86 1.09 3.71
CA LEU A 152 -8.37 0.31 4.83
C LEU A 152 -7.34 -0.72 5.30
N LEU A 153 -6.68 -1.41 4.37
CA LEU A 153 -5.62 -2.35 4.69
C LEU A 153 -4.45 -1.66 5.41
N SER A 154 -4.00 -0.50 4.93
CA SER A 154 -2.94 0.26 5.59
C SER A 154 -3.31 0.62 7.03
N LYS A 155 -4.54 1.08 7.27
CA LYS A 155 -5.04 1.35 8.64
C LYS A 155 -5.03 0.10 9.52
N VAL A 156 -5.49 -1.04 8.99
CA VAL A 156 -5.47 -2.30 9.73
C VAL A 156 -4.03 -2.71 10.06
N LEU A 157 -3.08 -2.54 9.13
CA LEU A 157 -1.66 -2.82 9.37
C LEU A 157 -1.08 -1.92 10.45
N THR A 158 -1.34 -0.61 10.41
CA THR A 158 -0.93 0.33 11.47
C THR A 158 -1.47 -0.08 12.83
N ILE A 159 -2.75 -0.47 12.90
CA ILE A 159 -3.36 -0.95 14.14
C ILE A 159 -2.64 -2.19 14.67
N LEU A 160 -2.34 -3.16 13.80
CA LEU A 160 -1.64 -4.39 14.19
C LEU A 160 -0.21 -4.12 14.68
N GLN A 161 0.49 -3.13 14.13
CA GLN A 161 1.82 -2.72 14.61
C GLN A 161 1.78 -2.25 16.08
N PHE A 162 0.68 -1.66 16.55
CA PHE A 162 0.58 -1.29 17.96
C PHE A 162 0.53 -2.51 18.91
N PHE A 163 0.24 -3.72 18.42
CA PHE A 163 0.24 -4.93 19.24
C PHE A 163 1.64 -5.52 19.42
N THR A 164 2.64 -5.08 18.66
CA THR A 164 4.00 -5.62 18.73
C THR A 164 4.88 -4.93 19.79
N VAL A 165 4.31 -4.04 20.62
CA VAL A 165 5.07 -3.29 21.64
C VAL A 165 5.34 -4.08 22.93
N LYS A 166 4.56 -5.14 23.18
CA LYS A 166 4.68 -6.00 24.35
C LYS A 166 4.69 -7.45 23.91
N HIS A 167 5.50 -8.23 24.62
CA HIS A 167 5.71 -9.64 24.37
C HIS A 167 4.40 -10.44 24.33
N ASP A 168 3.58 -10.34 25.37
CA ASP A 168 2.32 -11.08 25.50
C ASP A 168 1.25 -10.67 24.48
N LEU A 169 1.20 -9.40 24.07
CA LEU A 169 0.37 -8.96 22.94
C LEU A 169 0.86 -9.52 21.61
N THR A 170 2.18 -9.54 21.41
CA THR A 170 2.81 -10.13 20.22
C THR A 170 2.52 -11.62 20.16
N VAL A 171 2.66 -12.32 21.29
CA VAL A 171 2.33 -13.74 21.41
C VAL A 171 0.85 -13.98 21.12
N LYS A 172 -0.07 -13.16 21.64
CA LYS A 172 -1.51 -13.26 21.32
C LYS A 172 -1.82 -12.99 19.84
N LEU A 173 -1.09 -12.07 19.22
CA LEU A 173 -1.21 -11.78 17.79
C LEU A 173 -0.85 -13.03 16.96
N ILE A 174 0.13 -13.82 17.42
CA ILE A 174 0.59 -15.01 16.70
C ILE A 174 -0.05 -16.33 17.12
N GLU A 175 -0.56 -16.45 18.35
CA GLU A 175 -1.09 -17.71 18.91
C GLU A 175 -2.38 -18.15 18.21
N LYS A 176 -3.12 -17.21 17.62
CA LYS A 176 -4.22 -17.52 16.70
C LYS A 176 -3.65 -17.84 15.31
N THR A 177 -2.82 -18.87 15.30
CA THR A 177 -1.88 -19.34 14.25
C THR A 177 -2.48 -19.53 12.86
N GLU A 178 -3.80 -19.70 12.73
CA GLU A 178 -4.47 -19.83 11.43
C GLU A 178 -4.36 -18.56 10.56
N HIS A 179 -4.30 -17.38 11.17
CA HIS A 179 -4.37 -16.12 10.42
C HIS A 179 -3.02 -15.57 9.96
N ILE A 180 -1.91 -15.99 10.57
CA ILE A 180 -0.56 -15.61 10.12
C ILE A 180 -0.22 -16.23 8.78
N LYS A 181 -0.66 -17.47 8.55
CA LYS A 181 -0.48 -18.11 7.25
C LYS A 181 -1.25 -17.37 6.16
N ASP A 182 -2.47 -16.93 6.47
CA ASP A 182 -3.27 -16.08 5.58
C ASP A 182 -2.61 -14.70 5.36
N PHE A 183 -1.98 -14.13 6.39
CA PHE A 183 -1.21 -12.89 6.34
C PHE A 183 0.01 -13.00 5.40
N THR A 184 0.78 -14.08 5.53
CA THR A 184 1.89 -14.42 4.62
C THR A 184 1.40 -14.68 3.21
N MET A 185 0.24 -15.31 3.03
CA MET A 185 -0.40 -15.53 1.73
C MET A 185 -0.88 -14.23 1.06
N LEU A 186 -1.32 -13.25 1.85
CA LEU A 186 -1.70 -11.92 1.37
C LEU A 186 -0.47 -11.16 0.83
N LEU A 187 0.62 -11.19 1.60
CA LEU A 187 1.97 -10.74 1.21
C LEU A 187 2.44 -11.41 -0.10
N LEU A 188 2.32 -12.73 -0.18
CA LEU A 188 2.78 -13.59 -1.27
C LEU A 188 2.13 -13.31 -2.62
N LYS A 189 0.80 -13.21 -2.66
CA LYS A 189 0.07 -13.25 -3.93
C LYS A 189 -0.23 -11.88 -4.50
N PHE A 190 -0.62 -10.93 -3.67
CA PHE A 190 -1.26 -9.70 -4.16
C PHE A 190 -0.31 -8.52 -4.25
N TYR A 191 0.46 -8.24 -3.20
CA TYR A 191 1.19 -6.97 -3.12
C TYR A 191 2.63 -7.00 -3.65
N GLN A 192 3.19 -8.19 -3.92
CA GLN A 192 4.56 -8.32 -4.48
C GLN A 192 4.78 -7.57 -5.80
N ASN A 193 3.74 -7.37 -6.62
CA ASN A 193 3.86 -6.74 -7.95
C ASN A 193 3.16 -5.38 -8.04
N ASN A 194 2.08 -5.15 -7.28
CA ASN A 194 1.14 -4.04 -7.52
C ASN A 194 0.86 -3.15 -6.30
N GLY A 195 1.66 -3.22 -5.23
CA GLY A 195 1.47 -2.34 -4.07
C GLY A 195 2.65 -2.36 -3.11
N HIS A 196 3.74 -1.68 -3.51
CA HIS A 196 4.99 -1.63 -2.76
C HIS A 196 4.81 -1.07 -1.34
N GLU A 197 4.01 -0.02 -1.15
CA GLU A 197 3.76 0.57 0.17
C GLU A 197 3.15 -0.43 1.17
N ILE A 198 2.14 -1.18 0.71
CA ILE A 198 1.50 -2.21 1.53
C ILE A 198 2.46 -3.38 1.77
N PHE A 199 3.23 -3.77 0.76
CA PHE A 199 4.26 -4.80 0.91
C PHE A 199 5.31 -4.43 1.96
N GLU A 200 5.79 -3.18 1.95
CA GLU A 200 6.73 -2.64 2.92
C GLU A 200 6.13 -2.62 4.33
N GLN A 201 4.90 -2.12 4.49
CA GLN A 201 4.19 -2.12 5.78
C GLN A 201 4.00 -3.53 6.35
N LEU A 202 3.71 -4.51 5.48
CA LEU A 202 3.59 -5.92 5.87
C LEU A 202 4.94 -6.50 6.32
N CYS A 203 6.03 -6.24 5.56
CA CYS A 203 7.39 -6.66 5.93
C CYS A 203 7.82 -6.01 7.27
N PHE A 204 7.49 -4.73 7.46
CA PHE A 204 7.77 -4.02 8.70
C PHE A 204 6.99 -4.62 9.89
N LEU A 205 5.70 -4.94 9.71
CA LEU A 205 4.93 -5.62 10.75
C LEU A 205 5.53 -7.00 11.09
N LEU A 206 5.92 -7.80 10.09
CA LEU A 206 6.63 -9.06 10.33
C LEU A 206 7.94 -8.84 11.09
N GLN A 207 8.71 -7.81 10.71
CA GLN A 207 9.96 -7.44 11.38
C GLN A 207 9.73 -7.13 12.86
N LEU A 208 8.68 -6.37 13.18
CA LEU A 208 8.32 -6.06 14.56
C LEU A 208 7.90 -7.31 15.35
N ILE A 209 7.19 -8.24 14.72
CA ILE A 209 6.80 -9.52 15.35
C ILE A 209 8.03 -10.37 15.66
N VAL A 210 8.99 -10.50 14.72
CA VAL A 210 10.16 -11.38 14.90
C VAL A 210 11.28 -10.77 15.75
N LYS A 211 11.17 -9.49 16.13
CA LYS A 211 12.01 -8.91 17.18
C LYS A 211 11.74 -9.54 18.55
N ASP A 212 10.55 -10.11 18.75
CA ASP A 212 10.26 -10.92 19.93
C ASP A 212 10.79 -12.35 19.74
N ASP A 213 11.66 -12.79 20.65
CA ASP A 213 12.36 -14.08 20.52
C ASP A 213 11.42 -15.28 20.56
N GLN A 214 10.39 -15.26 21.40
CA GLN A 214 9.44 -16.36 21.46
C GLN A 214 8.58 -16.40 20.19
N ALA A 215 8.16 -15.22 19.70
CA ALA A 215 7.43 -15.13 18.45
C ALA A 215 8.28 -15.62 17.27
N ARG A 216 9.54 -15.21 17.19
CA ARG A 216 10.51 -15.67 16.19
C ARG A 216 10.66 -17.19 16.22
N ARG A 217 10.85 -17.80 17.39
CA ARG A 217 10.95 -19.26 17.56
C ARG A 217 9.66 -19.97 17.14
N LYS A 218 8.49 -19.47 17.56
CA LYS A 218 7.18 -20.02 17.18
C LYS A 218 6.96 -19.98 15.66
N LEU A 219 7.33 -18.87 15.01
CA LEU A 219 7.24 -18.72 13.55
C LEU A 219 8.22 -19.64 12.82
N ARG A 220 9.47 -19.75 13.28
CA ARG A 220 10.47 -20.68 12.69
C ARG A 220 10.04 -22.14 12.79
N ALA A 221 9.41 -22.52 13.90
CA ALA A 221 8.88 -23.87 14.09
C ALA A 221 7.74 -24.21 13.10
N ASN A 222 7.06 -23.20 12.55
CA ASN A 222 6.05 -23.39 11.52
C ASN A 222 6.71 -23.50 10.14
N ARG A 223 7.01 -24.74 9.74
CA ARG A 223 7.61 -25.06 8.43
C ARG A 223 6.88 -24.42 7.25
N SER A 224 5.54 -24.42 7.27
CA SER A 224 4.75 -23.85 6.17
C SER A 224 4.91 -22.33 6.04
N PHE A 225 5.12 -21.63 7.16
CA PHE A 225 5.41 -20.19 7.15
C PHE A 225 6.82 -19.94 6.61
N THR A 226 7.82 -20.65 7.12
CA THR A 226 9.23 -20.52 6.72
C THR A 226 9.44 -20.78 5.23
N GLU A 227 8.91 -21.89 4.71
CA GLU A 227 9.00 -22.23 3.28
C GLU A 227 8.34 -21.16 2.39
N ALA A 228 7.20 -20.62 2.84
CA ALA A 228 6.46 -19.62 2.11
C ALA A 228 7.23 -18.28 2.06
N ILE A 229 7.82 -17.85 3.18
CA ILE A 229 8.68 -16.66 3.25
C ILE A 229 9.93 -16.80 2.37
N GLU A 230 10.64 -17.93 2.44
CA GLU A 230 11.83 -18.19 1.61
C GLU A 230 11.49 -18.19 0.12
N TYR A 231 10.32 -18.74 -0.24
CA TYR A 231 9.84 -18.69 -1.61
C TYR A 231 9.61 -17.24 -2.09
N ILE A 232 9.01 -16.36 -1.26
CA ILE A 232 8.87 -14.93 -1.60
C ILE A 232 10.23 -14.32 -1.86
N TYR A 233 11.15 -14.50 -0.91
CA TYR A 233 12.47 -13.89 -0.98
C TYR A 233 13.19 -14.29 -2.28
N LYS A 234 13.26 -15.59 -2.56
CA LYS A 234 13.85 -16.13 -3.80
C LYS A 234 13.16 -15.58 -5.05
N ARG A 235 11.83 -15.50 -5.04
CA ARG A 235 11.06 -15.03 -6.20
C ARG A 235 11.31 -13.56 -6.50
N ILE A 236 11.29 -12.68 -5.49
CA ILE A 236 11.55 -11.24 -5.69
C ILE A 236 13.01 -11.04 -6.10
N PHE A 237 13.95 -11.72 -5.43
CA PHE A 237 15.37 -11.66 -5.75
C PHE A 237 15.68 -12.06 -7.20
N ASN A 238 15.15 -13.22 -7.65
CA ASN A 238 15.33 -13.67 -9.04
C ASN A 238 14.74 -12.69 -10.05
N LYS A 239 13.61 -12.06 -9.72
CA LYS A 239 12.99 -11.06 -10.59
C LYS A 239 13.84 -9.81 -10.73
N LEU A 240 14.47 -9.34 -9.65
CA LEU A 240 15.42 -8.22 -9.71
C LEU A 240 16.62 -8.56 -10.59
N ILE A 241 17.20 -9.77 -10.45
CA ILE A 241 18.33 -10.21 -11.29
C ILE A 241 17.94 -10.20 -12.77
N LEU A 242 16.78 -10.76 -13.11
CA LEU A 242 16.30 -10.81 -14.49
C LEU A 242 16.07 -9.40 -15.07
N GLU A 243 15.52 -8.48 -14.30
CA GLU A 243 15.35 -7.08 -14.73
C GLU A 243 16.72 -6.39 -14.89
N ASP A 244 17.66 -6.55 -13.96
CA ASP A 244 19.02 -5.99 -14.08
C ASP A 244 19.74 -6.51 -15.34
N GLU A 245 19.63 -7.81 -15.62
CA GLU A 245 20.21 -8.40 -16.83
C GLU A 245 19.58 -7.86 -18.11
N LYS A 246 18.26 -7.67 -18.13
CA LYS A 246 17.54 -7.03 -19.24
C LYS A 246 17.99 -5.59 -19.45
N HIS A 247 18.19 -4.81 -18.39
CA HIS A 247 18.73 -3.44 -18.48
C HIS A 247 20.15 -3.44 -19.06
N ARG A 248 21.00 -4.39 -18.63
CA ARG A 248 22.37 -4.53 -19.17
C ARG A 248 22.38 -4.91 -20.65
N GLN A 249 21.48 -5.81 -21.08
CA GLN A 249 21.34 -6.17 -22.49
C GLN A 249 20.87 -5.00 -23.34
N GLN A 250 19.88 -4.23 -22.85
CA GLN A 250 19.41 -3.01 -23.52
C GLN A 250 20.53 -1.98 -23.68
N ALA A 251 21.31 -1.72 -22.61
CA ALA A 251 22.44 -0.80 -22.63
C ALA A 251 23.58 -1.23 -23.57
N ARG A 252 23.73 -2.54 -23.84
CA ARG A 252 24.68 -3.08 -24.83
C ARG A 252 24.16 -2.96 -26.27
N SER A 253 22.85 -3.03 -26.46
CA SER A 253 22.20 -3.00 -27.77
C SER A 253 21.94 -1.61 -28.32
N THR A 254 21.97 -0.56 -27.50
CA THR A 254 21.86 0.84 -27.96
C THR A 254 23.11 1.22 -28.74
N PRO A 255 23.02 1.48 -30.05
CA PRO A 255 24.18 1.86 -30.85
C PRO A 255 24.74 3.17 -30.29
N LYS A 256 26.04 3.17 -29.96
CA LYS A 256 26.78 4.39 -29.64
C LYS A 256 26.53 5.37 -30.79
N GLN A 257 25.70 6.40 -30.55
CA GLN A 257 25.55 7.47 -31.53
C GLN A 257 26.97 7.98 -31.84
N PRO A 258 27.34 8.09 -33.13
CA PRO A 258 28.65 8.58 -33.49
C PRO A 258 28.80 9.95 -32.83
N ALA A 259 29.90 10.09 -32.08
CA ALA A 259 30.24 11.32 -31.37
C ALA A 259 30.07 12.50 -32.34
N LYS A 260 29.00 13.28 -32.18
CA LYS A 260 28.84 14.52 -32.92
C LYS A 260 30.03 15.39 -32.51
N LEU A 261 30.96 15.54 -33.45
CA LEU A 261 32.03 16.53 -33.39
C LEU A 261 31.40 17.87 -33.00
N THR A 262 31.66 18.28 -31.76
CA THR A 262 31.21 19.56 -31.22
C THR A 262 31.96 20.66 -31.95
N HIS A 263 31.34 21.21 -33.01
CA HIS A 263 31.78 22.49 -33.54
C HIS A 263 31.53 23.55 -32.46
N ARG A 264 32.64 24.02 -31.90
CA ARG A 264 32.76 25.15 -30.97
C ARG A 264 32.15 26.39 -31.62
N ARG A 265 30.86 26.65 -31.38
CA ARG A 265 30.23 27.95 -31.68
C ARG A 265 30.36 28.85 -30.48
N THR A 266 31.02 29.98 -30.70
CA THR A 266 31.15 31.14 -29.83
C THR A 266 29.77 31.60 -29.36
N ILE A 267 29.57 31.62 -28.04
CA ILE A 267 28.38 32.16 -27.39
C ILE A 267 28.53 33.68 -27.35
N VAL A 268 27.69 34.40 -28.11
CA VAL A 268 27.40 35.81 -27.85
C VAL A 268 26.23 35.85 -26.87
N LEU A 269 26.51 36.42 -25.71
CA LEU A 269 25.57 36.65 -24.62
C LEU A 269 24.54 37.68 -25.07
N ASN A 270 23.26 37.32 -25.14
CA ASN A 270 22.18 38.30 -25.09
C ASN A 270 21.06 37.77 -24.21
N GLN A 271 20.72 38.60 -23.23
CA GLN A 271 19.78 38.38 -22.16
C GLN A 271 18.34 38.53 -22.68
N THR A 272 17.48 37.56 -22.40
CA THR A 272 16.07 37.79 -22.02
C THR A 272 15.46 36.48 -21.51
N THR A 273 15.39 36.38 -20.18
CA THR A 273 14.77 35.29 -19.43
C THR A 273 13.26 35.31 -19.58
N THR A 274 12.70 34.35 -20.31
CA THR A 274 11.37 33.81 -20.05
C THR A 274 11.54 32.36 -19.60
N LEU A 275 11.29 32.13 -18.32
CA LEU A 275 11.33 30.81 -17.67
C LEU A 275 10.16 29.98 -18.21
N HIS A 276 10.39 29.20 -19.26
CA HIS A 276 9.52 28.08 -19.55
C HIS A 276 9.84 26.94 -18.56
N PRO A 277 8.84 26.36 -17.88
CA PRO A 277 9.06 25.20 -17.04
C PRO A 277 9.59 24.07 -17.91
N THR A 278 10.76 23.55 -17.54
CA THR A 278 11.35 22.37 -18.17
C THR A 278 10.34 21.23 -18.04
N PRO A 279 9.94 20.56 -19.13
CA PRO A 279 9.03 19.42 -19.04
C PRO A 279 9.71 18.38 -18.15
N LYS A 280 9.03 17.99 -17.06
CA LYS A 280 9.50 16.91 -16.17
C LYS A 280 9.77 15.70 -17.06
N SER A 281 11.03 15.26 -17.09
CA SER A 281 11.43 14.00 -17.73
C SER A 281 10.46 12.92 -17.29
N MET A 282 9.61 12.44 -18.20
CA MET A 282 8.72 11.33 -17.93
C MET A 282 9.59 10.11 -17.67
N ARG A 283 9.81 9.78 -16.39
CA ARG A 283 10.43 8.50 -16.00
C ARG A 283 9.67 7.39 -16.69
N SER A 284 10.39 6.48 -17.32
CA SER A 284 9.73 5.36 -17.98
C SER A 284 9.04 4.49 -16.93
N LEU A 285 7.90 3.90 -17.27
CA LEU A 285 7.17 2.97 -16.39
C LEU A 285 8.07 1.81 -15.91
N ALA A 286 9.06 1.43 -16.72
CA ALA A 286 10.06 0.41 -16.40
C ALA A 286 11.00 0.85 -15.27
N GLU A 287 11.46 2.10 -15.26
CA GLU A 287 12.31 2.64 -14.18
C GLU A 287 11.55 2.70 -12.85
N ALA A 288 10.28 3.11 -12.87
CA ALA A 288 9.43 3.15 -11.68
C ALA A 288 9.14 1.75 -11.12
N GLN A 289 8.96 0.76 -11.99
CA GLN A 289 8.80 -0.64 -11.57
C GLN A 289 10.08 -1.21 -10.96
N ASN A 290 11.25 -0.89 -11.53
CA ASN A 290 12.54 -1.34 -11.01
C ASN A 290 12.82 -0.78 -9.60
N GLU A 291 12.51 0.51 -9.37
CA GLU A 291 12.63 1.13 -8.04
C GLU A 291 11.75 0.43 -6.99
N ASN A 292 10.54 0.01 -7.37
CA ASN A 292 9.63 -0.71 -6.47
C ASN A 292 10.15 -2.12 -6.11
N TYR A 293 10.75 -2.85 -7.04
CA TYR A 293 11.35 -4.16 -6.74
C TYR A 293 12.55 -4.04 -5.80
N ALA A 294 13.40 -3.03 -6.03
CA ALA A 294 14.54 -2.77 -5.16
C ALA A 294 14.09 -2.46 -3.72
N LYS A 295 13.06 -1.63 -3.55
CA LYS A 295 12.44 -1.34 -2.24
C LYS A 295 11.87 -2.60 -1.59
N ASN A 296 11.09 -3.39 -2.33
CA ASN A 296 10.52 -4.63 -1.81
C ASN A 296 11.60 -5.62 -1.36
N ILE A 297 12.69 -5.77 -2.11
CA ILE A 297 13.84 -6.61 -1.72
C ILE A 297 14.46 -6.11 -0.43
N PHE A 298 14.75 -4.81 -0.36
CA PHE A 298 15.31 -4.22 0.84
C PHE A 298 14.44 -4.51 2.08
N SER A 299 13.12 -4.30 1.98
CA SER A 299 12.20 -4.53 3.10
C SER A 299 12.18 -6.00 3.55
N ILE A 300 12.15 -6.96 2.62
CA ILE A 300 12.15 -8.38 2.98
C ILE A 300 13.52 -8.84 3.49
N GLU A 301 14.63 -8.29 3.01
CA GLU A 301 15.97 -8.59 3.53
C GLU A 301 16.15 -8.15 4.98
N GLN A 302 15.66 -6.97 5.34
CA GLN A 302 15.67 -6.51 6.74
C GLN A 302 14.90 -7.46 7.65
N PHE A 303 13.75 -7.95 7.18
CA PHE A 303 12.99 -8.97 7.89
C PHE A 303 13.78 -10.28 7.99
N MET A 304 14.32 -10.81 6.88
CA MET A 304 15.07 -12.07 6.85
C MET A 304 16.27 -12.05 7.78
N ARG A 305 17.00 -10.92 7.85
CA ARG A 305 18.16 -10.74 8.73
C ARG A 305 17.81 -10.96 10.20
N ILE A 306 16.70 -10.38 10.66
CA ILE A 306 16.22 -10.57 12.03
C ILE A 306 15.58 -11.94 12.18
N PHE A 307 14.86 -12.40 11.16
CA PHE A 307 14.17 -13.69 11.21
C PHE A 307 15.14 -14.86 11.33
N TYR A 308 16.38 -14.77 10.84
CA TYR A 308 17.43 -15.79 10.97
C TYR A 308 18.56 -15.42 11.95
N SER A 309 18.50 -14.29 12.66
CA SER A 309 19.50 -13.99 13.70
C SER A 309 19.35 -14.91 14.90
N ASP A 310 20.46 -15.40 15.42
CA ASP A 310 20.49 -16.17 16.67
C ASP A 310 20.09 -15.29 17.87
#